data_AF-A0A7I8BGY4-F1
#
_entry.id   AF-A0A7I8BGY4-F1
#
_cell.length_a   1.000
_cell.length_b   1.000
_cell.length_c   1.000
_cell.angle_alpha   90.00
_cell.angle_beta   90.00
_cell.angle_gamma   90.00
#
_symmetry.space_group_name_H-M   'P 1'
#
loop_
_entity.id
_entity.type
_entity.pdbx_description
1 polymer ?
#
loop_
_entity_poly.entity_id
_entity_poly.type
_entity_poly.pdbx_seq_one_letter_code
_entity_poly.pdbx_strand_id
1 'polypeptide(L)'
;MEEEAAPEAPDASLQLDMFGNPVEQAPVTAVSTPEASSSKTAAAPSDAPPKKRRARDVLAAPPSDEVVHLASQLPPQVHLGTSTWSFPGWKGIVYGDDYSNSKLSRDGLTAYGAHPLLRTVSIDRSFYAPLTVTDYLRYAQQVPDHFRFIVKAPALVTDATVRAERGEPVSENPCFLSAQLAIDEFVRPCIDGLGAKAGALVFQFSPLPNEMLARPALFVDRLTAFLAALPPLEGDTCYAVEIRDASLLTPRLIRALKATGVRYCVGIHARMPDPSRQAAALAMLDDAPSGPLIVRWSLHGGFKYEQAKAKYEPFDKLVDEDPDTRTALAVLAARYAIAGQPVLIAANNKAEGSAPLTCVKLAAQIAAACERLRSAQKENAAQSS
;
A
#
# COMPACT_ATOMS: atom_id res chain seq x y z
N MET A 1 -41.84 38.53 16.26
CA MET A 1 -41.08 38.64 15.00
C MET A 1 -39.67 38.30 15.37
N GLU A 2 -39.32 37.05 15.08
CA GLU A 2 -38.05 36.40 15.40
C GLU A 2 -36.95 36.97 14.50
N GLU A 3 -35.80 37.26 15.08
CA GLU A 3 -34.61 37.70 14.36
C GLU A 3 -33.78 36.44 14.03
N GLU A 4 -33.70 36.16 12.74
CA GLU A 4 -33.21 34.94 12.12
C GLU A 4 -31.67 34.83 12.27
N ALA A 5 -31.21 33.71 12.84
CA ALA A 5 -29.80 33.40 12.99
C ALA A 5 -29.14 33.12 11.62
N ALA A 6 -27.98 33.74 11.37
CA ALA A 6 -27.16 33.49 10.19
C ALA A 6 -26.66 32.02 10.18
N PRO A 7 -26.63 31.35 9.01
CA PRO A 7 -26.20 29.96 8.92
C PRO A 7 -24.69 29.82 9.14
N GLU A 8 -24.30 28.88 10.01
CA GLU A 8 -22.92 28.39 10.14
C GLU A 8 -22.38 27.92 8.79
N ALA A 9 -21.15 28.34 8.46
CA ALA A 9 -20.43 27.87 7.29
C ALA A 9 -20.24 26.34 7.35
N PRO A 10 -20.41 25.61 6.23
CA PRO A 10 -20.24 24.17 6.21
C PRO A 10 -18.78 23.80 6.49
N ASP A 11 -18.60 22.82 7.37
CA ASP A 11 -17.34 22.16 7.68
C ASP A 11 -16.61 21.78 6.39
N ALA A 12 -15.35 22.18 6.26
CA ALA A 12 -14.54 21.92 5.09
C ALA A 12 -14.30 20.41 5.01
N SER A 13 -15.12 19.71 4.23
CA SER A 13 -14.98 18.28 3.98
C SER A 13 -13.60 18.02 3.38
N LEU A 14 -12.73 17.39 4.18
CA LEU A 14 -11.40 16.97 3.74
C LEU A 14 -11.55 16.03 2.55
N GLN A 15 -11.14 16.49 1.37
CA GLN A 15 -11.13 15.66 0.17
C GLN A 15 -10.08 14.56 0.35
N LEU A 16 -10.54 13.31 0.33
CA LEU A 16 -9.68 12.14 0.44
C LEU A 16 -9.32 11.64 -0.95
N ASP A 17 -8.07 11.22 -1.10
CA ASP A 17 -7.60 10.51 -2.28
C ASP A 17 -8.31 9.15 -2.40
N MET A 18 -8.01 8.45 -3.49
CA MET A 18 -8.62 7.16 -3.78
C MET A 18 -8.33 6.08 -2.73
N PHE A 19 -7.34 6.28 -1.85
CA PHE A 19 -6.85 5.36 -0.84
C PHE A 19 -7.18 5.81 0.58
N GLY A 20 -7.91 6.91 0.75
CA GLY A 20 -8.32 7.41 2.07
C GLY A 20 -7.27 8.28 2.76
N ASN A 21 -6.28 8.82 2.05
CA ASN A 21 -5.39 9.86 2.58
C ASN A 21 -5.94 11.25 2.24
N PRO A 22 -5.68 12.29 3.05
CA PRO A 22 -6.01 13.67 2.69
C PRO A 22 -5.28 14.08 1.41
N VAL A 23 -5.98 14.72 0.46
CA VAL A 23 -5.35 15.38 -0.68
C VAL A 23 -4.69 16.67 -0.19
N GLU A 24 -3.36 16.69 -0.07
CA GLU A 24 -2.62 17.93 0.20
C GLU A 24 -2.59 18.78 -1.07
N GLN A 25 -3.24 19.95 -1.04
CA GLN A 25 -3.11 20.95 -2.10
C GLN A 25 -1.67 21.50 -2.05
N ALA A 26 -0.93 21.35 -3.14
CA ALA A 26 0.39 21.96 -3.27
C ALA A 26 0.26 23.49 -3.10
N PRO A 27 1.07 24.16 -2.27
CA PRO A 27 1.02 25.60 -2.17
C PRO A 27 1.45 26.21 -3.50
N VAL A 28 0.54 26.96 -4.11
CA VAL A 28 0.84 27.85 -5.24
C VAL A 28 1.78 28.92 -4.69
N THR A 29 3.06 28.87 -5.08
CA THR A 29 4.05 29.86 -4.67
C THR A 29 3.74 31.21 -5.30
N ALA A 30 2.93 32.02 -4.63
CA ALA A 30 2.83 33.45 -4.89
C ALA A 30 4.07 34.13 -4.26
N VAL A 31 4.87 34.74 -5.14
CA VAL A 31 6.01 35.58 -4.77
C VAL A 31 5.50 36.83 -4.08
N SER A 32 5.92 37.05 -2.82
CA SER A 32 5.74 38.34 -2.14
C SER A 32 7.04 38.78 -1.49
N THR A 33 7.49 39.96 -1.91
CA THR A 33 8.65 40.72 -1.43
C THR A 33 8.41 41.30 -0.03
N PRO A 34 9.46 41.55 0.77
CA PRO A 34 9.33 41.94 2.16
C PRO A 34 9.23 43.46 2.32
N GLU A 35 8.35 43.93 3.21
CA GLU A 35 8.41 45.27 3.79
C GLU A 35 8.26 45.19 5.32
N ALA A 36 8.97 46.08 6.00
CA ALA A 36 9.31 46.01 7.41
C ALA A 36 8.46 46.94 8.29
N SER A 37 8.25 46.49 9.54
CA SER A 37 8.20 47.24 10.81
C SER A 37 7.07 48.26 11.07
N SER A 38 6.30 48.03 12.14
CA SER A 38 6.34 48.92 13.32
C SER A 38 5.54 48.42 14.54
N SER A 39 6.19 48.61 15.70
CA SER A 39 5.69 48.98 17.04
C SER A 39 4.83 48.05 17.92
N LYS A 40 5.41 47.85 19.12
CA LYS A 40 4.92 47.27 20.38
C LYS A 40 3.71 47.97 20.98
N THR A 41 2.90 47.19 21.72
CA THR A 41 2.36 47.61 23.03
C THR A 41 2.26 46.40 23.96
N ALA A 42 2.68 46.57 25.21
CA ALA A 42 2.66 45.56 26.27
C ALA A 42 1.40 45.71 27.14
N ALA A 43 0.83 44.58 27.58
CA ALA A 43 -0.08 44.51 28.72
C ALA A 43 0.14 43.19 29.50
N ALA A 44 -0.02 43.29 30.82
CA ALA A 44 0.45 42.38 31.88
C ALA A 44 -0.51 41.18 32.14
N PRO A 45 -0.18 40.24 33.06
CA PRO A 45 -0.56 38.82 32.97
C PRO A 45 -1.99 38.53 33.46
N SER A 46 -2.65 37.61 32.78
CA SER A 46 -3.93 37.02 33.18
C SER A 46 -3.75 35.51 33.31
N ASP A 47 -4.37 34.95 34.35
CA ASP A 47 -4.26 33.58 34.85
C ASP A 47 -4.18 32.51 33.75
N ALA A 48 -3.15 31.67 33.85
CA ALA A 48 -2.96 30.55 32.95
C ALA A 48 -4.07 29.50 33.16
N PRO A 49 -4.88 29.19 32.13
CA PRO A 49 -5.73 28.02 32.18
C PRO A 49 -4.86 26.75 32.21
N PRO A 50 -5.32 25.65 32.82
CA PRO A 50 -4.51 24.46 33.01
C PRO A 50 -4.00 23.97 31.66
N LYS A 51 -2.69 23.66 31.61
CA LYS A 51 -1.98 23.15 30.43
C LYS A 51 -2.85 22.10 29.72
N LYS A 52 -3.33 22.43 28.51
CA LYS A 52 -4.00 21.48 27.62
C LYS A 52 -3.19 20.19 27.62
N ARG A 53 -3.83 19.08 28.03
CA ARG A 53 -3.29 17.72 27.93
C ARG A 53 -2.56 17.60 26.60
N ARG A 54 -1.30 17.14 26.62
CA ARG A 54 -0.56 16.73 25.42
C ARG A 54 -1.54 15.99 24.50
N ALA A 55 -1.60 16.41 23.23
CA ALA A 55 -2.45 15.79 22.21
C ALA A 55 -2.36 14.26 22.39
N ARG A 56 -3.46 13.61 22.77
CA ARG A 56 -3.45 12.17 23.08
C ARG A 56 -2.88 11.43 21.88
N ASP A 57 -1.88 10.59 22.11
CA ASP A 57 -1.38 9.64 21.11
C ASP A 57 -2.53 8.78 20.58
N VAL A 58 -2.40 8.27 19.35
CA VAL A 58 -3.39 7.33 18.82
C VAL A 58 -3.23 6.01 19.57
N LEU A 59 -4.27 5.58 20.27
CA LEU A 59 -4.28 4.35 21.05
C LEU A 59 -4.55 3.16 20.13
N ALA A 60 -3.83 2.07 20.32
CA ALA A 60 -4.14 0.79 19.68
C ALA A 60 -5.36 0.14 20.35
N ALA A 61 -6.21 -0.51 19.56
CA ALA A 61 -7.25 -1.39 20.08
C ALA A 61 -6.60 -2.64 20.72
N PRO A 62 -7.02 -3.08 21.92
CA PRO A 62 -6.59 -4.36 22.46
C PRO A 62 -6.98 -5.50 21.50
N PRO A 63 -6.03 -6.34 21.05
CA PRO A 63 -6.35 -7.45 20.17
C PRO A 63 -7.14 -8.54 20.93
N SER A 64 -8.02 -9.25 20.23
CA SER A 64 -8.69 -10.43 20.80
C SER A 64 -7.70 -11.60 20.94
N ASP A 65 -8.01 -12.52 21.86
CA ASP A 65 -7.20 -13.73 22.06
C ASP A 65 -7.08 -14.57 20.77
N GLU A 66 -8.14 -14.60 19.96
CA GLU A 66 -8.14 -15.26 18.64
C GLU A 66 -7.11 -14.65 17.69
N VAL A 67 -7.01 -13.32 17.64
CA VAL A 67 -6.05 -12.60 16.79
C VAL A 67 -4.62 -12.83 17.28
N VAL A 68 -4.40 -12.82 18.60
CA VAL A 68 -3.09 -13.10 19.20
C VAL A 68 -2.66 -14.54 18.91
N HIS A 69 -3.57 -15.50 19.11
CA HIS A 69 -3.31 -16.91 18.80
C HIS A 69 -2.98 -17.11 17.33
N LEU A 70 -3.77 -16.51 16.43
CA LEU A 70 -3.54 -16.61 14.99
C LEU A 70 -2.20 -15.99 14.56
N ALA A 71 -1.82 -14.84 15.15
CA ALA A 71 -0.52 -14.21 14.89
C ALA A 71 0.66 -15.10 15.29
N SER A 72 0.49 -15.96 16.29
CA SER A 72 1.52 -16.93 16.72
C SER A 72 1.67 -18.12 15.78
N GLN A 73 0.63 -18.42 14.98
CA GLN A 73 0.63 -19.52 14.00
C GLN A 73 1.21 -19.10 12.64
N LEU A 74 1.20 -17.81 12.32
CA LEU A 74 1.75 -17.32 11.06
C LEU A 74 3.28 -17.42 11.01
N PRO A 75 3.86 -17.91 9.89
CA PRO A 75 5.30 -17.85 9.68
C PRO A 75 5.82 -16.40 9.76
N PRO A 76 7.01 -16.16 10.34
CA PRO A 76 7.54 -14.81 10.51
C PRO A 76 7.82 -14.09 9.19
N GLN A 77 7.96 -14.83 8.07
CA GLN A 77 8.15 -14.21 6.76
C GLN A 77 6.87 -13.61 6.17
N VAL A 78 5.70 -13.92 6.75
CA VAL A 78 4.39 -13.45 6.28
C VAL A 78 4.07 -12.11 6.93
N HIS A 79 4.05 -11.07 6.09
CA HIS A 79 3.67 -9.72 6.43
C HIS A 79 2.33 -9.43 5.76
N LEU A 80 1.27 -9.38 6.57
CA LEU A 80 -0.06 -8.96 6.12
C LEU A 80 -0.29 -7.51 6.54
N GLY A 81 -1.08 -6.81 5.74
CA GLY A 81 -1.30 -5.39 5.94
C GLY A 81 -2.33 -4.81 5.01
N THR A 82 -2.40 -3.48 5.04
CA THR A 82 -3.44 -2.73 4.35
C THR A 82 -2.82 -1.74 3.36
N SER A 83 -3.64 -1.16 2.47
CA SER A 83 -3.17 -0.20 1.45
C SER A 83 -2.91 1.23 2.00
N THR A 84 -3.31 1.48 3.25
CA THR A 84 -3.06 2.69 4.05
C THR A 84 -3.39 2.35 5.51
N TRP A 85 -3.22 3.28 6.45
CA TRP A 85 -3.63 3.13 7.85
C TRP A 85 -4.73 4.12 8.27
N SER A 86 -5.04 5.16 7.50
CA SER A 86 -5.73 6.35 8.01
C SER A 86 -7.27 6.28 8.18
N PHE A 87 -7.90 5.10 8.25
CA PHE A 87 -9.37 4.99 8.27
C PHE A 87 -9.98 5.01 9.70
N PRO A 88 -10.87 5.98 10.01
CA PRO A 88 -11.53 6.07 11.32
C PRO A 88 -12.41 4.88 11.69
N GLY A 89 -13.05 4.24 10.71
CA GLY A 89 -13.95 3.10 10.97
C GLY A 89 -13.25 1.84 11.48
N TRP A 90 -11.93 1.84 11.61
CA TRP A 90 -11.19 0.76 12.26
C TRP A 90 -11.13 0.90 13.80
N LYS A 91 -11.95 1.77 14.38
CA LYS A 91 -12.15 1.81 15.83
C LYS A 91 -12.63 0.45 16.34
N GLY A 92 -12.01 -0.03 17.41
CA GLY A 92 -12.24 -1.36 17.98
C GLY A 92 -11.58 -2.51 17.21
N ILE A 93 -10.97 -2.24 16.05
CA ILE A 93 -10.23 -3.23 15.25
C ILE A 93 -8.73 -2.94 15.32
N VAL A 94 -8.35 -1.70 14.99
CA VAL A 94 -6.96 -1.20 15.01
C VAL A 94 -6.81 -0.07 16.03
N TYR A 95 -7.82 0.80 16.16
CA TYR A 95 -7.75 2.00 16.99
C TYR A 95 -8.62 1.88 18.24
N GLY A 96 -8.10 2.30 19.39
CA GLY A 96 -8.77 2.20 20.69
C GLY A 96 -9.80 3.29 20.97
N ASP A 97 -9.86 4.34 20.14
CA ASP A 97 -10.78 5.48 20.30
C ASP A 97 -11.14 6.08 18.94
N ASP A 98 -12.02 7.09 18.91
CA ASP A 98 -12.35 7.85 17.72
C ASP A 98 -11.23 8.83 17.35
N TYR A 99 -10.78 8.78 16.10
CA TYR A 99 -9.78 9.70 15.56
C TYR A 99 -10.16 10.17 14.17
N SER A 100 -9.83 11.42 13.87
CA SER A 100 -9.99 11.93 12.51
C SER A 100 -8.98 11.28 11.57
N ASN A 101 -9.35 11.17 10.29
CA ASN A 101 -8.47 10.66 9.24
C ASN A 101 -7.11 11.36 9.23
N SER A 102 -7.08 12.70 9.34
CA SER A 102 -5.85 13.49 9.36
C SER A 102 -4.95 13.17 10.56
N LYS A 103 -5.54 12.83 11.73
CA LYS A 103 -4.76 12.41 12.90
C LYS A 103 -4.18 11.01 12.69
N LEU A 104 -4.99 10.08 12.16
CA LEU A 104 -4.54 8.73 11.86
C LEU A 104 -3.44 8.71 10.79
N SER A 105 -3.57 9.52 9.74
CA SER A 105 -2.56 9.62 8.68
C SER A 105 -1.18 10.05 9.20
N ARG A 106 -1.13 10.94 10.20
CA ARG A 106 0.13 11.43 10.78
C ARG A 106 0.69 10.54 11.89
N ASP A 107 -0.18 10.14 12.84
CA ASP A 107 0.22 9.58 14.13
C ASP A 107 -0.32 8.15 14.36
N GLY A 108 -1.17 7.65 13.47
CA GLY A 108 -1.87 6.37 13.65
C GLY A 108 -1.01 5.14 13.37
N LEU A 109 0.15 5.32 12.73
CA LEU A 109 0.98 4.20 12.30
C LEU A 109 1.60 3.45 13.50
N THR A 110 1.83 4.13 14.62
CA THR A 110 2.24 3.48 15.88
C THR A 110 1.18 2.52 16.42
N ALA A 111 -0.09 2.94 16.43
CA ALA A 111 -1.20 2.06 16.84
C ALA A 111 -1.42 0.93 15.83
N TYR A 112 -1.31 1.24 14.53
CA TYR A 112 -1.40 0.25 13.46
C TYR A 112 -0.34 -0.85 13.59
N GLY A 113 0.93 -0.47 13.76
CA GLY A 113 2.06 -1.38 13.90
C GLY A 113 2.07 -2.18 15.19
N ALA A 114 1.22 -1.83 16.16
CA ALA A 114 1.00 -2.62 17.39
C ALA A 114 0.04 -3.80 17.17
N HIS A 115 -0.72 -3.83 16.07
CA HIS A 115 -1.66 -4.91 15.80
C HIS A 115 -0.91 -6.22 15.44
N PRO A 116 -1.17 -7.38 16.11
CA PRO A 116 -0.34 -8.59 16.00
C PRO A 116 -0.17 -9.16 14.58
N LEU A 117 -1.17 -8.96 13.72
CA LEU A 117 -1.20 -9.43 12.33
C LEU A 117 -0.76 -8.40 11.29
N LEU A 118 -0.76 -7.09 11.61
CA LEU A 118 -0.50 -6.04 10.63
C LEU A 118 0.99 -5.67 10.67
N ARG A 119 1.78 -6.40 9.89
CA ARG A 119 3.25 -6.30 9.85
C ARG A 119 3.78 -5.63 8.58
N THR A 120 2.88 -5.18 7.71
CA THR A 120 3.19 -4.35 6.54
C THR A 120 2.12 -3.31 6.32
N VAL A 121 2.43 -2.26 5.56
CA VAL A 121 1.44 -1.35 4.98
C VAL A 121 1.92 -0.85 3.64
N SER A 122 0.99 -0.61 2.71
CA SER A 122 1.28 0.09 1.47
C SER A 122 1.27 1.60 1.71
N ILE A 123 2.28 2.31 1.20
CA ILE A 123 2.30 3.76 1.10
C ILE A 123 1.93 4.10 -0.35
N ASP A 124 0.66 4.44 -0.54
CA ASP A 124 0.12 4.74 -1.87
C ASP A 124 0.08 6.26 -2.15
N ARG A 125 0.18 7.13 -1.13
CA ARG A 125 0.17 8.60 -1.31
C ARG A 125 1.34 9.10 -2.16
N SER A 126 2.46 8.38 -2.16
CA SER A 126 3.64 8.63 -3.00
C SER A 126 3.34 8.58 -4.49
N PHE A 127 2.23 7.95 -4.89
CA PHE A 127 1.75 7.97 -6.28
C PHE A 127 1.41 9.39 -6.75
N TYR A 128 0.80 10.20 -5.89
CA TYR A 128 0.34 11.54 -6.25
C TYR A 128 1.44 12.59 -6.13
N ALA A 129 2.29 12.47 -5.12
CA ALA A 129 3.44 13.34 -4.91
C ALA A 129 4.60 12.53 -4.32
N PRO A 130 5.83 12.66 -4.87
CA PRO A 130 7.03 12.12 -4.23
C PRO A 130 7.12 12.50 -2.75
N LEU A 131 7.63 11.57 -1.93
CA LEU A 131 7.80 11.78 -0.49
C LEU A 131 9.26 12.06 -0.16
N THR A 132 9.47 12.92 0.84
CA THR A 132 10.80 13.27 1.29
C THR A 132 11.40 12.15 2.14
N VAL A 133 12.73 12.12 2.26
CA VAL A 133 13.45 11.24 3.21
C VAL A 133 12.89 11.38 4.63
N THR A 134 12.58 12.61 5.05
CA THR A 134 12.04 12.91 6.39
C THR A 134 10.67 12.28 6.62
N ASP A 135 9.80 12.24 5.60
CA ASP A 135 8.49 11.59 5.73
C ASP A 135 8.64 10.09 5.89
N TYR A 136 9.50 9.46 5.08
CA TYR A 136 9.82 8.04 5.23
C TYR A 136 10.44 7.72 6.59
N LEU A 137 11.40 8.53 7.05
CA LEU A 137 12.02 8.36 8.36
C LEU A 137 10.99 8.44 9.50
N ARG A 138 10.04 9.38 9.40
CA ARG A 138 8.93 9.50 10.36
C ARG A 138 8.06 8.25 10.37
N TYR A 139 7.79 7.64 9.21
CA TYR A 139 7.03 6.38 9.15
C TYR A 139 7.83 5.21 9.74
N ALA A 140 9.12 5.11 9.42
CA ALA A 140 10.01 4.06 9.92
C ALA A 140 10.14 4.07 11.45
N GLN A 141 10.08 5.24 12.09
CA GLN A 141 10.15 5.41 13.53
C GLN A 141 8.87 5.03 14.28
N GLN A 142 7.73 4.94 13.58
CA GLN A 142 6.44 4.60 14.19
C GLN A 142 6.18 3.10 14.25
N VAL A 143 6.96 2.27 13.54
CA VAL A 143 6.69 0.83 13.41
C VAL A 143 7.81 -0.03 14.00
N PRO A 144 7.51 -1.28 14.42
CA PRO A 144 8.53 -2.24 14.87
C PRO A 144 9.59 -2.56 13.79
N ASP A 145 10.74 -3.09 14.21
CA ASP A 145 11.86 -3.41 13.29
C ASP A 145 11.57 -4.53 12.29
N HIS A 146 10.66 -5.44 12.64
CA HIS A 146 10.21 -6.49 11.72
C HIS A 146 9.22 -5.98 10.67
N PHE A 147 8.71 -4.76 10.81
CA PHE A 147 7.74 -4.22 9.88
C PHE A 147 8.37 -3.98 8.51
N ARG A 148 7.61 -4.22 7.44
CA ARG A 148 8.06 -3.99 6.06
C ARG A 148 7.06 -3.10 5.34
N PHE A 149 7.53 -2.09 4.63
CA PHE A 149 6.67 -1.23 3.82
C PHE A 149 6.62 -1.71 2.37
N ILE A 150 5.44 -1.62 1.78
CA ILE A 150 5.27 -1.63 0.32
C ILE A 150 5.14 -0.16 -0.08
N VAL A 151 5.98 0.34 -0.98
CA VAL A 151 5.95 1.75 -1.38
C VAL A 151 5.64 1.85 -2.85
N LYS A 152 4.58 2.56 -3.19
CA LYS A 152 4.15 2.73 -4.58
C LYS A 152 4.95 3.85 -5.23
N ALA A 153 5.49 3.59 -6.42
CA ALA A 153 6.21 4.60 -7.19
C ALA A 153 5.28 5.76 -7.62
N PRO A 154 5.80 6.99 -7.76
CA PRO A 154 5.06 8.14 -8.27
C PRO A 154 4.47 7.93 -9.66
N ALA A 155 3.31 8.52 -9.92
CA ALA A 155 2.68 8.58 -11.24
C ALA A 155 3.60 9.25 -12.28
N LEU A 156 4.47 10.17 -11.82
CA LEU A 156 5.50 10.84 -12.61
C LEU A 156 6.26 9.89 -13.54
N VAL A 157 6.57 8.67 -13.08
CA VAL A 157 7.33 7.68 -13.88
C VAL A 157 6.52 6.44 -14.26
N THR A 158 5.34 6.24 -13.66
CA THR A 158 4.51 5.03 -13.82
C THR A 158 3.20 5.25 -14.58
N ASP A 159 2.79 6.48 -14.83
CA ASP A 159 1.66 6.78 -15.71
C ASP A 159 2.16 7.26 -17.07
N ALA A 160 1.67 6.66 -18.15
CA ALA A 160 2.06 7.02 -19.52
C ALA A 160 1.42 8.35 -19.96
N THR A 161 0.39 8.81 -19.24
CA THR A 161 -0.29 10.07 -19.52
C THR A 161 -0.33 10.97 -18.29
N VAL A 162 -0.27 12.28 -18.54
CA VAL A 162 -0.63 13.28 -17.54
C VAL A 162 -2.15 13.27 -17.43
N ARG A 163 -2.67 13.11 -16.22
CA ARG A 163 -4.12 13.08 -15.97
C ARG A 163 -4.62 14.39 -15.39
N ALA A 164 -5.82 14.79 -15.80
CA ALA A 164 -6.58 15.85 -15.16
C ALA A 164 -7.06 15.40 -13.76
N GLU A 165 -7.59 16.33 -12.98
CA GLU A 165 -8.11 16.08 -11.63
C GLU A 165 -9.17 14.96 -11.57
N ARG A 166 -9.95 14.80 -12.64
CA ARG A 166 -10.97 13.74 -12.78
C ARG A 166 -10.41 12.41 -13.32
N GLY A 167 -9.10 12.30 -13.53
CA GLY A 167 -8.43 11.09 -14.01
C GLY A 167 -8.36 10.95 -15.55
N GLU A 168 -8.91 11.90 -16.29
CA GLU A 168 -8.90 11.92 -17.76
C GLU A 168 -7.48 12.18 -18.32
N PRO A 169 -7.03 11.45 -19.35
CA PRO A 169 -5.73 11.70 -19.98
C PRO A 169 -5.74 13.04 -20.72
N VAL A 170 -4.75 13.89 -20.43
CA VAL A 170 -4.60 15.23 -21.02
C VAL A 170 -3.51 15.25 -22.09
N SER A 171 -2.35 14.62 -21.79
CA SER A 171 -1.21 14.56 -22.69
C SER A 171 -0.37 13.32 -22.40
N GLU A 172 0.57 13.01 -23.29
CA GLU A 172 1.64 12.07 -22.99
C GLU A 172 2.49 12.59 -21.82
N ASN A 173 2.99 11.66 -21.00
CA ASN A 173 3.91 11.98 -19.91
C ASN A 173 5.37 11.81 -20.39
N PRO A 174 6.15 12.90 -20.55
CA PRO A 174 7.55 12.81 -21.00
C PRO A 174 8.46 12.13 -19.97
N CYS A 175 8.06 12.09 -18.71
CA CYS A 175 8.81 11.47 -17.61
C CYS A 175 8.52 9.96 -17.47
N PHE A 176 7.61 9.41 -18.27
CA PHE A 176 7.25 8.00 -18.22
C PHE A 176 8.47 7.09 -18.46
N LEU A 177 8.75 6.18 -17.52
CA LEU A 177 9.94 5.32 -17.52
C LEU A 177 11.28 6.09 -17.50
N SER A 178 11.31 7.29 -16.90
CA SER A 178 12.57 8.00 -16.61
C SER A 178 13.27 7.38 -15.40
N ALA A 179 14.37 6.64 -15.64
CA ALA A 179 15.14 5.99 -14.58
C ALA A 179 15.75 7.00 -13.61
N GLN A 180 16.29 8.11 -14.11
CA GLN A 180 16.90 9.14 -13.26
C GLN A 180 15.89 9.74 -12.29
N LEU A 181 14.69 10.11 -12.78
CA LEU A 181 13.63 10.63 -11.91
C LEU A 181 13.14 9.56 -10.92
N ALA A 182 13.03 8.30 -11.34
CA ALA A 182 12.68 7.23 -10.41
C ALA A 182 13.73 7.07 -9.29
N ILE A 183 15.01 7.23 -9.61
CA ILE A 183 16.10 7.13 -8.64
C ILE A 183 16.05 8.27 -7.63
N ASP A 184 15.97 9.52 -8.13
CA ASP A 184 16.10 10.71 -7.31
C ASP A 184 14.83 11.03 -6.50
N GLU A 185 13.65 10.84 -7.10
CA GLU A 185 12.37 11.22 -6.47
C GLU A 185 11.70 10.07 -5.71
N PHE A 186 12.16 8.83 -5.91
CA PHE A 186 11.50 7.67 -5.30
C PHE A 186 12.47 6.69 -4.63
N VAL A 187 13.41 6.11 -5.36
CA VAL A 187 14.27 5.05 -4.82
C VAL A 187 15.14 5.56 -3.68
N ARG A 188 15.96 6.58 -3.91
CA ARG A 188 16.88 7.11 -2.88
C ARG A 188 16.13 7.61 -1.64
N PRO A 189 15.10 8.48 -1.76
CA PRO A 189 14.36 8.93 -0.58
C PRO A 189 13.75 7.79 0.24
N CYS A 190 13.21 6.77 -0.46
CA CYS A 190 12.59 5.62 0.18
C CYS A 190 13.62 4.77 0.94
N ILE A 191 14.77 4.45 0.32
CA ILE A 191 15.80 3.63 0.95
C ILE A 191 16.48 4.39 2.09
N ASP A 192 16.82 5.66 1.89
CA ASP A 192 17.49 6.49 2.90
C ASP A 192 16.59 6.74 4.12
N GLY A 193 15.28 6.84 3.92
CA GLY A 193 14.32 7.10 5.00
C GLY A 193 13.83 5.82 5.71
N LEU A 194 13.51 4.75 4.98
CA LEU A 194 12.98 3.52 5.57
C LEU A 194 14.06 2.53 6.00
N GLY A 195 15.24 2.57 5.37
CA GLY A 195 16.32 1.61 5.58
C GLY A 195 15.84 0.16 5.44
N ALA A 196 16.20 -0.70 6.39
CA ALA A 196 15.82 -2.11 6.41
C ALA A 196 14.30 -2.39 6.52
N LYS A 197 13.48 -1.37 6.81
CA LYS A 197 12.02 -1.48 6.80
C LYS A 197 11.44 -1.32 5.39
N ALA A 198 12.22 -0.93 4.39
CA ALA A 198 11.81 -0.98 2.99
C ALA A 198 11.63 -2.45 2.57
N GLY A 199 10.40 -2.87 2.26
CA GLY A 199 10.11 -4.24 1.82
C GLY A 199 10.08 -4.35 0.30
N ALA A 200 9.19 -3.59 -0.33
CA ALA A 200 9.02 -3.61 -1.78
C ALA A 200 8.78 -2.21 -2.34
N LEU A 201 9.57 -1.83 -3.34
CA LEU A 201 9.37 -0.62 -4.13
C LEU A 201 8.61 -1.02 -5.40
N VAL A 202 7.31 -0.71 -5.44
CA VAL A 202 6.37 -1.19 -6.46
C VAL A 202 6.16 -0.14 -7.55
N PHE A 203 6.63 -0.43 -8.75
CA PHE A 203 6.26 0.28 -9.97
C PHE A 203 4.93 -0.25 -10.50
N GLN A 204 3.83 0.36 -10.07
CA GLN A 204 2.50 0.04 -10.55
C GLN A 204 2.13 0.88 -11.76
N PHE A 205 2.17 0.29 -12.95
CA PHE A 205 1.80 0.96 -14.19
C PHE A 205 0.28 1.10 -14.32
N SER A 206 -0.18 2.34 -14.47
CA SER A 206 -1.58 2.65 -14.84
C SER A 206 -1.96 1.99 -16.17
N PRO A 207 -3.27 1.80 -16.47
CA PRO A 207 -3.70 1.31 -17.77
C PRO A 207 -3.05 2.09 -18.92
N LEU A 208 -2.38 1.39 -19.82
CA LEU A 208 -1.62 2.03 -20.90
C LEU A 208 -2.52 2.47 -22.07
N PRO A 209 -2.12 3.50 -22.82
CA PRO A 209 -2.76 3.87 -24.09
C PRO A 209 -2.82 2.69 -25.07
N ASN A 210 -3.90 2.61 -25.85
CA ASN A 210 -4.12 1.52 -26.81
C ASN A 210 -2.97 1.36 -27.82
N GLU A 211 -2.35 2.46 -28.23
CA GLU A 211 -1.21 2.47 -29.17
C GLU A 211 0.08 1.84 -28.60
N MET A 212 0.21 1.83 -27.27
CA MET A 212 1.27 1.11 -26.56
C MET A 212 0.89 -0.36 -26.40
N LEU A 213 -0.37 -0.65 -26.06
CA LEU A 213 -0.88 -2.01 -25.95
C LEU A 213 -0.87 -2.77 -27.29
N ALA A 214 -0.96 -2.05 -28.42
CA ALA A 214 -0.79 -2.61 -29.76
C ALA A 214 0.66 -3.05 -30.05
N ARG A 215 1.64 -2.58 -29.27
CA ARG A 215 3.08 -2.87 -29.43
C ARG A 215 3.69 -3.32 -28.08
N PRO A 216 3.21 -4.42 -27.48
CA PRO A 216 3.62 -4.82 -26.13
C PRO A 216 5.11 -5.15 -26.04
N ALA A 217 5.72 -5.64 -27.12
CA ALA A 217 7.16 -5.91 -27.16
C ALA A 217 8.01 -4.64 -26.94
N LEU A 218 7.64 -3.53 -27.61
CA LEU A 218 8.32 -2.25 -27.47
C LEU A 218 8.19 -1.68 -26.05
N PHE A 219 7.01 -1.82 -25.46
CA PHE A 219 6.81 -1.43 -24.05
C PHE A 219 7.70 -2.25 -23.12
N VAL A 220 7.75 -3.58 -23.28
CA VAL A 220 8.59 -4.45 -22.46
C VAL A 220 10.07 -4.12 -22.62
N ASP A 221 10.54 -3.75 -23.82
CA ASP A 221 11.94 -3.37 -24.04
C ASP A 221 12.29 -2.06 -23.33
N ARG A 222 11.40 -1.05 -23.40
CA ARG A 222 11.54 0.21 -22.66
C ARG A 222 11.52 -0.03 -21.15
N LEU A 223 10.62 -0.88 -20.68
CA LEU A 223 10.55 -1.26 -19.26
C LEU A 223 11.83 -1.98 -18.82
N THR A 224 12.36 -2.89 -19.62
CA THR A 224 13.61 -3.60 -19.32
C THR A 224 14.78 -2.62 -19.17
N ALA A 225 14.92 -1.68 -20.11
CA ALA A 225 15.96 -0.66 -20.05
C ALA A 225 15.82 0.24 -18.81
N PHE A 226 14.59 0.64 -18.48
CA PHE A 226 14.28 1.40 -17.28
C PHE A 226 14.70 0.64 -16.00
N LEU A 227 14.28 -0.62 -15.86
CA LEU A 227 14.57 -1.45 -14.69
C LEU A 227 16.07 -1.75 -14.56
N ALA A 228 16.75 -2.02 -15.67
CA ALA A 228 18.20 -2.28 -15.69
C ALA A 228 19.05 -1.05 -15.30
N ALA A 229 18.48 0.15 -15.41
CA ALA A 229 19.15 1.39 -15.01
C ALA A 229 18.95 1.74 -13.53
N LEU A 230 18.07 1.04 -12.80
CA LEU A 230 17.87 1.25 -11.37
C LEU A 230 19.08 0.72 -10.58
N PRO A 231 19.45 1.37 -9.46
CA PRO A 231 20.55 0.90 -8.62
C PRO A 231 20.18 -0.44 -7.97
N PRO A 232 21.16 -1.31 -7.67
CA PRO A 232 20.90 -2.51 -6.89
C PRO A 232 20.38 -2.14 -5.50
N LEU A 233 19.49 -2.96 -4.96
CA LEU A 233 18.98 -2.84 -3.60
C LEU A 233 19.70 -3.83 -2.67
N GLU A 234 19.79 -3.47 -1.39
CA GLU A 234 20.43 -4.27 -0.36
C GLU A 234 19.40 -4.99 0.53
N GLY A 235 19.84 -6.11 1.13
CA GLY A 235 19.04 -6.90 2.08
C GLY A 235 17.80 -7.52 1.44
N ASP A 236 16.70 -7.54 2.19
CA ASP A 236 15.43 -8.14 1.75
C ASP A 236 14.59 -7.20 0.86
N THR A 237 15.09 -6.00 0.56
CA THR A 237 14.36 -5.01 -0.24
C THR A 237 14.35 -5.43 -1.70
N CYS A 238 13.20 -5.34 -2.35
CA CYS A 238 13.09 -5.65 -3.78
C CYS A 238 12.35 -4.58 -4.58
N TYR A 239 12.66 -4.49 -5.87
CA TYR A 239 11.77 -3.86 -6.83
C TYR A 239 10.69 -4.83 -7.24
N ALA A 240 9.47 -4.33 -7.44
CA ALA A 240 8.40 -5.11 -8.02
C ALA A 240 7.65 -4.31 -9.09
N VAL A 241 7.16 -5.00 -10.11
CA VAL A 241 6.31 -4.43 -11.17
C VAL A 241 4.90 -4.96 -11.04
N GLU A 242 3.96 -4.03 -11.01
CA GLU A 242 2.52 -4.32 -11.04
C GLU A 242 1.92 -3.73 -12.32
N ILE A 243 1.24 -4.55 -13.11
CA ILE A 243 0.56 -4.11 -14.34
C ILE A 243 -0.95 -4.03 -14.12
N ARG A 244 -1.63 -3.23 -14.96
CA ARG A 244 -3.10 -3.06 -14.95
C ARG A 244 -3.77 -3.51 -16.25
N ASP A 245 -3.01 -4.11 -17.15
CA ASP A 245 -3.48 -4.63 -18.44
C ASP A 245 -3.09 -6.09 -18.60
N ALA A 246 -4.08 -6.99 -18.54
CA ALA A 246 -3.85 -8.43 -18.64
C ALA A 246 -3.13 -8.85 -19.93
N SER A 247 -3.28 -8.10 -21.03
CA SER A 247 -2.59 -8.36 -22.30
C SER A 247 -1.07 -8.22 -22.21
N LEU A 248 -0.55 -7.53 -21.19
CA LEU A 248 0.89 -7.40 -20.95
C LEU A 248 1.46 -8.57 -20.14
N LEU A 249 0.61 -9.35 -19.46
CA LEU A 249 1.03 -10.52 -18.68
C LEU A 249 1.43 -11.66 -19.61
N THR A 250 2.65 -11.56 -20.14
CA THR A 250 3.19 -12.46 -21.16
C THR A 250 4.52 -13.06 -20.70
N PRO A 251 4.93 -14.20 -21.27
CA PRO A 251 6.27 -14.76 -21.02
C PRO A 251 7.42 -13.78 -21.30
N ARG A 252 7.23 -12.84 -22.25
CA ARG A 252 8.23 -11.80 -22.54
C ARG A 252 8.42 -10.86 -21.35
N LEU A 253 7.31 -10.37 -20.77
CA LEU A 253 7.36 -9.53 -19.57
C LEU A 253 8.05 -10.27 -18.42
N ILE A 254 7.65 -11.52 -18.14
CA ILE A 254 8.22 -12.28 -17.03
C ILE A 254 9.72 -12.54 -17.21
N ARG A 255 10.18 -12.84 -18.43
CA ARG A 255 11.63 -12.95 -18.71
C ARG A 255 12.38 -11.64 -18.53
N ALA A 256 11.78 -10.50 -18.92
CA ALA A 256 12.37 -9.19 -18.69
C ALA A 256 12.52 -8.88 -17.19
N LEU A 257 11.50 -9.19 -16.38
CA LEU A 257 11.56 -9.07 -14.92
C LEU A 257 12.65 -9.98 -14.33
N LYS A 258 12.72 -11.25 -14.75
CA LYS A 258 13.77 -12.19 -14.34
C LYS A 258 15.18 -11.66 -14.65
N ALA A 259 15.39 -11.15 -15.88
CA ALA A 259 16.68 -10.64 -16.33
C ALA A 259 17.15 -9.39 -15.59
N THR A 260 16.23 -8.64 -14.99
CA THR A 260 16.52 -7.42 -14.22
C THR A 260 16.49 -7.64 -12.71
N GLY A 261 16.22 -8.87 -12.25
CA GLY A 261 16.09 -9.18 -10.82
C GLY A 261 14.84 -8.57 -10.16
N VAL A 262 13.89 -8.08 -10.96
CA VAL A 262 12.68 -7.40 -10.49
C VAL A 262 11.56 -8.41 -10.29
N ARG A 263 10.79 -8.25 -9.22
CA ARG A 263 9.69 -9.16 -8.87
C ARG A 263 8.42 -8.83 -9.63
N TYR A 264 7.62 -9.84 -9.92
CA TYR A 264 6.25 -9.63 -10.37
C TYR A 264 5.34 -9.42 -9.16
N CYS A 265 4.62 -8.29 -9.11
CA CYS A 265 3.60 -8.03 -8.10
C CYS A 265 2.24 -8.56 -8.57
N VAL A 266 1.64 -9.45 -7.80
CA VAL A 266 0.30 -9.99 -8.06
C VAL A 266 -0.72 -8.91 -7.69
N GLY A 267 -1.38 -8.35 -8.70
CA GLY A 267 -2.39 -7.31 -8.53
C GLY A 267 -3.80 -7.89 -8.61
N ILE A 268 -4.56 -7.83 -7.51
CA ILE A 268 -5.98 -8.21 -7.53
C ILE A 268 -6.81 -6.99 -7.91
N HIS A 269 -7.25 -6.98 -9.16
CA HIS A 269 -7.92 -5.85 -9.80
C HIS A 269 -8.80 -6.36 -10.95
N ALA A 270 -9.93 -5.71 -11.23
CA ALA A 270 -10.90 -6.14 -12.25
C ALA A 270 -10.34 -6.27 -13.69
N ARG A 271 -9.20 -5.63 -13.98
CA ARG A 271 -8.50 -5.70 -15.28
C ARG A 271 -7.46 -6.82 -15.37
N MET A 272 -7.21 -7.51 -14.25
CA MET A 272 -6.18 -8.54 -14.15
C MET A 272 -6.83 -9.92 -14.03
N PRO A 273 -6.15 -11.00 -14.50
CA PRO A 273 -6.61 -12.36 -14.28
C PRO A 273 -6.70 -12.68 -12.78
N ASP A 274 -7.46 -13.71 -12.44
CA ASP A 274 -7.51 -14.23 -11.07
C ASP A 274 -6.11 -14.61 -10.53
N PRO A 275 -5.91 -14.60 -9.20
CA PRO A 275 -4.61 -14.87 -8.60
C PRO A 275 -4.03 -16.26 -8.97
N SER A 276 -4.88 -17.27 -9.21
CA SER A 276 -4.41 -18.60 -9.62
C SER A 276 -3.75 -18.56 -11.01
N ARG A 277 -4.30 -17.78 -11.95
CA ARG A 277 -3.65 -17.54 -13.25
C ARG A 277 -2.38 -16.72 -13.12
N GLN A 278 -2.36 -15.69 -12.26
CA GLN A 278 -1.15 -14.91 -12.01
C GLN A 278 -0.03 -15.74 -11.35
N ALA A 279 -0.36 -16.77 -10.57
CA ALA A 279 0.61 -17.69 -9.99
C ALA A 279 1.42 -18.46 -11.04
N ALA A 280 0.86 -18.72 -12.23
CA ALA A 280 1.62 -19.31 -13.33
C ALA A 280 2.75 -18.39 -13.83
N ALA A 281 2.53 -17.08 -13.81
CA ALA A 281 3.55 -16.10 -14.16
C ALA A 281 4.69 -16.07 -13.13
N LEU A 282 4.36 -16.23 -11.84
CA LEU A 282 5.36 -16.37 -10.77
C LEU A 282 6.19 -17.67 -10.93
N ALA A 283 5.55 -18.79 -11.29
CA ALA A 283 6.27 -20.04 -11.54
C ALA A 283 7.19 -19.97 -12.78
N MET A 284 6.90 -19.08 -13.74
CA MET A 284 7.81 -18.79 -14.85
C MET A 284 8.96 -17.85 -14.45
N LEU A 285 8.73 -16.97 -13.47
CA LEU A 285 9.75 -16.09 -12.93
C LEU A 285 10.76 -16.93 -12.15
N ASP A 286 10.25 -17.75 -11.24
CA ASP A 286 11.03 -18.64 -10.39
C ASP A 286 10.58 -20.08 -10.60
N ASP A 287 11.48 -20.95 -11.09
CA ASP A 287 11.18 -22.38 -11.28
C ASP A 287 10.68 -23.04 -9.97
N ALA A 288 11.17 -22.53 -8.83
CA ALA A 288 10.62 -22.72 -7.49
C ALA A 288 10.72 -21.40 -6.71
N PRO A 289 9.87 -21.14 -5.68
CA PRO A 289 9.89 -19.88 -4.93
C PRO A 289 11.29 -19.53 -4.42
N SER A 290 11.91 -18.50 -5.00
CA SER A 290 13.31 -18.11 -4.74
C SER A 290 13.50 -16.61 -4.52
N GLY A 291 12.40 -15.86 -4.50
CA GLY A 291 12.38 -14.45 -4.10
C GLY A 291 11.06 -14.07 -3.44
N PRO A 292 10.93 -12.83 -2.96
CA PRO A 292 9.76 -12.40 -2.23
C PRO A 292 8.48 -12.44 -3.09
N LEU A 293 7.36 -12.75 -2.43
CA LEU A 293 6.01 -12.67 -2.99
C LEU A 293 5.40 -11.33 -2.58
N ILE A 294 5.05 -10.51 -3.57
CA ILE A 294 4.39 -9.22 -3.37
C ILE A 294 2.97 -9.30 -3.94
N VAL A 295 1.97 -9.03 -3.11
CA VAL A 295 0.56 -9.03 -3.50
C VAL A 295 -0.10 -7.72 -3.07
N ARG A 296 -0.84 -7.10 -3.99
CA ARG A 296 -1.68 -5.93 -3.70
C ARG A 296 -3.11 -6.22 -4.10
N TRP A 297 -3.97 -6.38 -3.09
CA TRP A 297 -5.39 -6.61 -3.29
C TRP A 297 -6.16 -5.30 -3.28
N SER A 298 -6.36 -4.74 -4.48
CA SER A 298 -6.91 -3.39 -4.65
C SER A 298 -8.44 -3.34 -4.64
N LEU A 299 -9.10 -4.32 -5.26
CA LEU A 299 -10.55 -4.32 -5.48
C LEU A 299 -11.14 -5.73 -5.45
N HIS A 300 -12.42 -5.82 -5.09
CA HIS A 300 -13.26 -6.98 -5.39
C HIS A 300 -13.43 -7.14 -6.91
N GLY A 301 -13.30 -8.35 -7.44
CA GLY A 301 -13.31 -8.62 -8.90
C GLY A 301 -14.62 -8.27 -9.62
N GLY A 302 -15.72 -8.09 -8.88
CA GLY A 302 -17.07 -7.88 -9.42
C GLY A 302 -17.56 -6.43 -9.56
N PHE A 303 -16.82 -5.41 -9.10
CA PHE A 303 -17.33 -4.02 -9.03
C PHE A 303 -16.46 -2.97 -9.75
N LYS A 304 -17.10 -1.93 -10.30
CA LYS A 304 -16.44 -0.66 -10.68
C LYS A 304 -16.21 0.20 -9.43
N TYR A 305 -15.09 0.92 -9.40
CA TYR A 305 -14.52 1.63 -8.23
C TYR A 305 -15.50 2.50 -7.43
N GLU A 306 -16.39 3.22 -8.12
CA GLU A 306 -17.29 4.21 -7.53
C GLU A 306 -18.49 3.58 -6.79
N GLN A 307 -18.91 2.37 -7.19
CA GLN A 307 -20.04 1.67 -6.56
C GLN A 307 -19.64 1.03 -5.21
N ALA A 308 -18.36 0.79 -4.99
CA ALA A 308 -17.84 0.14 -3.78
C ALA A 308 -17.75 1.09 -2.56
N LYS A 309 -17.46 2.39 -2.76
CA LYS A 309 -17.20 3.30 -1.63
C LYS A 309 -18.44 3.57 -0.79
N ALA A 310 -19.57 3.89 -1.42
CA ALA A 310 -20.84 4.15 -0.73
C ALA A 310 -21.42 2.91 -0.03
N LYS A 311 -21.06 1.70 -0.50
CA LYS A 311 -21.55 0.44 0.06
C LYS A 311 -20.78 0.01 1.31
N TYR A 312 -19.49 0.35 1.40
CA TYR A 312 -18.59 -0.23 2.39
C TYR A 312 -18.17 0.71 3.52
N GLU A 313 -18.42 2.02 3.40
CA GLU A 313 -18.25 2.95 4.52
C GLU A 313 -19.11 2.50 5.71
N PRO A 314 -18.60 2.49 6.96
CA PRO A 314 -17.34 3.10 7.45
C PRO A 314 -16.09 2.20 7.37
N PHE A 315 -16.15 1.05 6.70
CA PHE A 315 -15.08 0.05 6.59
C PHE A 315 -14.76 -0.71 7.89
N ASP A 316 -15.78 -0.86 8.74
CA ASP A 316 -15.72 -1.51 10.05
C ASP A 316 -16.10 -3.01 10.02
N LYS A 317 -16.59 -3.51 8.89
CA LYS A 317 -17.04 -4.89 8.73
C LYS A 317 -16.75 -5.43 7.33
N LEU A 318 -16.75 -6.76 7.22
CA LEU A 318 -16.78 -7.43 5.92
C LEU A 318 -18.19 -7.33 5.34
N VAL A 319 -18.27 -7.07 4.04
CA VAL A 319 -19.53 -6.87 3.31
C VAL A 319 -19.63 -7.82 2.12
N ASP A 320 -18.68 -7.76 1.19
CA ASP A 320 -18.63 -8.63 0.01
C ASP A 320 -17.38 -9.51 0.10
N GLU A 321 -17.50 -10.59 0.89
CA GLU A 321 -16.40 -11.53 1.06
C GLU A 321 -16.03 -12.24 -0.25
N ASP A 322 -14.74 -12.50 -0.44
CA ASP A 322 -14.18 -13.21 -1.59
C ASP A 322 -13.35 -14.44 -1.10
N PRO A 323 -14.04 -15.54 -0.71
CA PRO A 323 -13.37 -16.76 -0.25
C PRO A 323 -12.41 -17.36 -1.27
N ASP A 324 -12.70 -17.22 -2.57
CA ASP A 324 -11.94 -17.82 -3.65
C ASP A 324 -10.58 -17.12 -3.79
N THR A 325 -10.58 -15.79 -3.85
CA THR A 325 -9.35 -14.99 -3.85
C THR A 325 -8.54 -15.23 -2.58
N ARG A 326 -9.18 -15.26 -1.40
CA ARG A 326 -8.47 -15.57 -0.14
C ARG A 326 -7.81 -16.94 -0.18
N THR A 327 -8.51 -17.97 -0.68
CA THR A 327 -7.99 -19.33 -0.74
C THR A 327 -6.80 -19.41 -1.68
N ALA A 328 -6.90 -18.79 -2.86
CA ALA A 328 -5.81 -18.75 -3.84
C ALA A 328 -4.57 -18.04 -3.27
N LEU A 329 -4.77 -16.87 -2.64
CA LEU A 329 -3.68 -16.12 -2.01
C LEU A 329 -3.07 -16.87 -0.82
N ALA A 330 -3.89 -17.54 -0.01
CA ALA A 330 -3.42 -18.30 1.14
C ALA A 330 -2.54 -19.48 0.75
N VAL A 331 -2.95 -20.24 -0.28
CA VAL A 331 -2.14 -21.33 -0.81
C VAL A 331 -0.84 -20.81 -1.41
N LEU A 332 -0.89 -19.71 -2.18
CA LEU A 332 0.30 -19.10 -2.76
C LEU A 332 1.27 -18.59 -1.68
N ALA A 333 0.77 -17.87 -0.69
CA ALA A 333 1.54 -17.36 0.44
C ALA A 333 2.18 -18.49 1.25
N ALA A 334 1.44 -19.55 1.55
CA ALA A 334 1.96 -20.70 2.28
C ALA A 334 3.10 -21.40 1.53
N ARG A 335 3.01 -21.51 0.20
CA ARG A 335 4.10 -22.08 -0.63
C ARG A 335 5.38 -21.25 -0.53
N TYR A 336 5.28 -19.92 -0.60
CA TYR A 336 6.44 -19.03 -0.48
C TYR A 336 7.02 -19.02 0.94
N ALA A 337 6.17 -18.97 1.97
CA ALA A 337 6.59 -18.99 3.36
C ALA A 337 7.30 -20.31 3.74
N ILE A 338 6.79 -21.47 3.28
CA ILE A 338 7.44 -22.77 3.48
C ILE A 338 8.79 -22.83 2.77
N ALA A 339 8.93 -22.18 1.61
CA ALA A 339 10.19 -22.03 0.90
C ALA A 339 11.15 -20.98 1.53
N GLY A 340 10.79 -20.42 2.69
CA GLY A 340 11.60 -19.44 3.41
C GLY A 340 11.59 -18.03 2.81
N GLN A 341 10.73 -17.77 1.82
CA GLN A 341 10.70 -16.49 1.11
C GLN A 341 9.83 -15.45 1.84
N PRO A 342 10.19 -14.15 1.81
CA PRO A 342 9.32 -13.09 2.31
C PRO A 342 7.99 -13.05 1.56
N VAL A 343 6.90 -12.81 2.29
CA VAL A 343 5.56 -12.64 1.74
C VAL A 343 4.99 -11.32 2.23
N LEU A 344 4.68 -10.40 1.31
CA LEU A 344 4.08 -9.11 1.61
C LEU A 344 2.74 -9.01 0.89
N ILE A 345 1.65 -8.91 1.66
CA ILE A 345 0.30 -8.80 1.12
C ILE A 345 -0.37 -7.57 1.72
N ALA A 346 -0.76 -6.62 0.88
CA ALA A 346 -1.55 -5.46 1.26
C ALA A 346 -2.97 -5.52 0.68
N ALA A 347 -3.98 -5.47 1.55
CA ALA A 347 -5.39 -5.40 1.16
C ALA A 347 -5.95 -3.98 1.22
N ASN A 348 -6.85 -3.64 0.30
CA ASN A 348 -7.62 -2.40 0.35
C ASN A 348 -8.98 -2.67 1.00
N ASN A 349 -9.60 -1.67 1.63
CA ASN A 349 -10.96 -1.83 2.16
C ASN A 349 -11.97 -2.24 1.07
N LYS A 350 -11.73 -1.84 -0.18
CA LYS A 350 -12.56 -2.21 -1.33
C LYS A 350 -12.40 -3.67 -1.79
N ALA A 351 -11.53 -4.44 -1.13
CA ALA A 351 -11.44 -5.88 -1.35
C ALA A 351 -12.70 -6.59 -0.84
N GLU A 352 -13.07 -6.33 0.41
CA GLU A 352 -14.16 -7.06 1.07
C GLU A 352 -14.96 -6.23 2.10
N GLY A 353 -14.70 -4.93 2.21
CA GLY A 353 -15.37 -4.02 3.15
C GLY A 353 -14.47 -3.52 4.28
N SER A 354 -13.53 -4.34 4.77
CA SER A 354 -12.59 -3.92 5.82
C SER A 354 -11.25 -4.64 5.67
N ALA A 355 -10.22 -3.90 5.27
CA ALA A 355 -8.88 -4.44 5.04
C ALA A 355 -8.24 -5.15 6.25
N PRO A 356 -8.32 -4.64 7.50
CA PRO A 356 -7.80 -5.37 8.66
C PRO A 356 -8.56 -6.68 8.90
N LEU A 357 -9.88 -6.71 8.74
CA LEU A 357 -10.66 -7.96 8.88
C LEU A 357 -10.38 -8.95 7.74
N THR A 358 -10.16 -8.46 6.52
CA THR A 358 -9.65 -9.27 5.40
C THR A 358 -8.30 -9.91 5.77
N CYS A 359 -7.39 -9.14 6.38
CA CYS A 359 -6.11 -9.67 6.83
C CYS A 359 -6.26 -10.75 7.91
N VAL A 360 -7.21 -10.59 8.85
CA VAL A 360 -7.52 -11.63 9.85
C VAL A 360 -7.99 -12.92 9.19
N LYS A 361 -8.96 -12.84 8.26
CA LYS A 361 -9.46 -14.04 7.55
C LYS A 361 -8.39 -14.67 6.66
N LEU A 362 -7.58 -13.87 5.99
CA LEU A 362 -6.48 -14.35 5.17
C LEU A 362 -5.39 -15.02 6.01
N ALA A 363 -5.05 -14.46 7.18
CA ALA A 363 -4.11 -15.05 8.12
C ALA A 363 -4.53 -16.47 8.54
N ALA A 364 -5.80 -16.66 8.89
CA ALA A 364 -6.36 -17.96 9.27
C ALA A 364 -6.22 -18.98 8.13
N GLN A 365 -6.51 -18.57 6.90
CA GLN A 365 -6.36 -19.46 5.74
C GLN A 365 -4.89 -19.75 5.41
N ILE A 366 -3.97 -18.79 5.59
CA ILE A 366 -2.53 -19.01 5.42
C ILE A 366 -2.02 -20.02 6.44
N ALA A 367 -2.38 -19.87 7.72
CA ALA A 367 -1.98 -20.81 8.78
C ALA A 367 -2.45 -22.23 8.44
N ALA A 368 -3.73 -22.41 8.11
CA ALA A 368 -4.29 -23.70 7.69
C ALA A 368 -3.64 -24.26 6.41
N ALA A 369 -3.31 -23.40 5.44
CA ALA A 369 -2.59 -23.82 4.24
C ALA A 369 -1.15 -24.27 4.54
N CYS A 370 -0.45 -23.59 5.45
CA CYS A 370 0.89 -23.99 5.88
C CYS A 370 0.88 -25.37 6.56
N GLU A 371 -0.09 -25.62 7.43
CA GLU A 371 -0.25 -26.92 8.08
C GLU A 371 -0.50 -28.04 7.07
N ARG A 372 -1.48 -27.86 6.16
CA ARG A 372 -1.79 -28.84 5.12
C ARG A 372 -0.60 -29.17 4.24
N LEU A 373 0.13 -28.16 3.77
CA LEU A 373 1.28 -28.36 2.89
C LEU A 373 2.46 -29.04 3.62
N ARG A 374 2.71 -28.70 4.88
CA ARG A 374 3.75 -29.36 5.69
C ARG A 374 3.41 -30.83 5.97
N SER A 375 2.15 -31.15 6.25
CA SER A 375 1.71 -32.54 6.44
C SER A 375 1.88 -33.36 5.15
N ALA A 376 1.47 -32.82 4.01
CA ALA A 376 1.66 -33.49 2.72
C ALA A 376 3.15 -33.71 2.37
N GLN A 377 4.04 -32.77 2.71
CA GLN A 377 5.49 -32.94 2.54
C GLN A 377 6.06 -34.07 3.41
N LYS A 378 5.58 -34.21 4.66
CA LYS A 378 6.00 -35.28 5.57
C LYS A 378 5.52 -36.66 5.08
N GLU A 379 4.28 -36.75 4.61
CA GLU A 379 3.72 -37.98 4.05
C GLU A 379 4.49 -38.43 2.80
N ASN A 380 4.79 -37.52 1.88
CA ASN A 380 5.57 -37.83 0.67
C ASN A 380 7.00 -38.29 1.00
N ALA A 381 7.64 -37.67 2.01
CA ALA A 381 8.96 -38.08 2.47
C ALA A 381 8.94 -39.48 3.10
N ALA A 382 7.89 -39.82 3.85
CA ALA A 382 7.71 -41.13 4.46
C ALA A 382 7.38 -42.24 3.44
N GLN A 383 6.77 -41.91 2.31
CA GLN A 383 6.49 -42.86 1.21
C GLN A 383 7.69 -43.07 0.26
N SER A 384 8.66 -42.15 0.28
CA SER A 384 9.87 -42.20 -0.56
C SER A 384 11.10 -42.76 0.17
N SER A 385 10.96 -43.06 1.46
CA SER A 385 11.96 -43.72 2.32
C SER A 385 11.58 -45.17 2.54
#